data_AF-A0AAV0ML51-F1
#
_entry.id   AF-A0AAV0ML51-F1
#
_cell.length_a   1.000
_cell.length_b   1.000
_cell.length_c   1.000
_cell.angle_alpha   90.00
_cell.angle_beta   90.00
_cell.angle_gamma   90.00
#
_symmetry.space_group_name_H-M   'P 1'
#
loop_
_entity.id
_entity.type
_entity.pdbx_description
1 polymer ?
#
loop_
_entity_poly.entity_id
_entity_poly.type
_entity_poly.pdbx_seq_one_letter_code
_entity_poly.pdbx_strand_id
1 'polypeptide(L)'
;MAKSLIETATPQHIHYTSVAEIRRWLAQDWQVLITHIYREANVVADYLANLGHSLPIGLHNIVNPDSVLAYWLYHDIIGVQTPRLVIE
;
A
#
# COMPACT_ATOMS: atom_id res chain seq x y z
N MET A 1 -6.77 13.19 2.44
CA MET A 1 -6.84 12.74 3.86
C MET A 1 -5.50 12.18 4.34
N ALA A 2 -4.91 11.17 3.69
CA ALA A 2 -3.60 10.61 4.11
C ALA A 2 -2.43 11.59 3.91
N LYS A 3 -2.32 12.24 2.74
CA LYS A 3 -1.26 13.22 2.44
C LYS A 3 -1.26 14.40 3.44
N SER A 4 -2.43 14.97 3.69
CA SER A 4 -2.60 16.04 4.68
C SER A 4 -2.19 15.60 6.08
N LEU A 5 -2.47 14.36 6.48
CA LEU A 5 -2.04 13.84 7.78
C LEU A 5 -0.51 13.73 7.89
N ILE A 6 0.15 13.28 6.82
CA ILE A 6 1.63 13.22 6.78
C ILE A 6 2.22 14.62 6.96
N GLU A 7 1.58 15.66 6.44
CA GLU A 7 2.06 17.04 6.55
C GLU A 7 1.75 17.65 7.93
N THR A 8 0.58 17.37 8.51
CA THR A 8 0.08 18.12 9.69
C THR A 8 0.12 17.38 11.02
N ALA A 9 0.37 16.07 11.06
CA ALA A 9 0.33 15.31 12.31
C ALA A 9 1.32 15.84 13.36
N THR A 10 0.82 16.04 14.58
CA THR A 10 1.57 16.45 15.77
C THR A 10 1.81 15.26 16.71
N PRO A 11 2.74 15.36 17.68
CA PRO A 11 3.03 14.29 18.64
C PRO A 11 1.84 13.75 19.43
N GLN A 12 0.74 14.52 19.54
CA GLN A 12 -0.48 14.11 20.24
C GLN A 12 -1.37 13.18 19.40
N HIS A 13 -1.09 13.01 18.11
CA HIS A 13 -1.87 12.16 17.22
C HIS A 13 -1.55 10.67 17.46
N ILE A 14 -2.57 9.81 17.56
CA ILE A 14 -2.43 8.36 17.85
C ILE A 14 -1.49 7.62 16.88
N HIS A 15 -1.43 8.05 15.63
CA HIS A 15 -0.55 7.47 14.60
C HIS A 15 0.76 8.24 14.38
N TYR A 16 1.13 9.16 15.29
CA TYR A 16 2.28 10.05 15.09
C TYR A 16 3.58 9.28 14.81
N THR A 17 3.85 8.17 15.53
CA THR A 17 5.07 7.37 15.33
C THR A 17 5.19 6.87 13.89
N SER A 18 4.10 6.32 13.33
CA SER A 18 4.07 5.89 11.93
C SER A 18 4.26 7.05 10.96
N VAL A 19 3.64 8.21 11.24
CA VAL A 19 3.80 9.41 10.40
C VAL A 19 5.23 9.95 10.46
N ALA A 20 5.87 9.95 11.63
CA ALA A 20 7.26 10.37 11.80
C ALA A 20 8.21 9.48 10.99
N GLU A 21 8.00 8.15 11.00
CA GLU A 21 8.76 7.24 10.15
C GLU A 21 8.54 7.50 8.66
N ILE A 22 7.30 7.72 8.23
CA ILE A 22 7.00 8.10 6.83
C ILE A 22 7.76 9.38 6.46
N ARG A 23 7.72 10.42 7.30
CA ARG A 23 8.48 11.68 7.07
C ARG A 23 9.98 11.43 6.97
N ARG A 24 10.54 10.58 7.83
CA ARG A 24 11.96 10.20 7.81
C ARG A 24 12.34 9.53 6.48
N TRP A 25 11.48 8.64 5.98
CA TRP A 25 11.67 8.01 4.66
C TRP A 25 11.52 9.00 3.52
N LEU A 26 10.54 9.91 3.55
CA LEU A 26 10.36 10.92 2.51
C LEU A 26 11.52 11.92 2.44
N ALA A 27 12.25 12.13 3.52
CA ALA A 27 13.42 13.02 3.58
C ALA A 27 14.72 12.40 3.05
N GLN A 28 14.71 11.13 2.61
CA GLN A 28 15.88 10.50 1.99
C GLN A 28 16.15 11.08 0.59
N ASP A 29 17.31 10.78 0.01
CA ASP A 29 17.74 11.27 -1.30
C ASP A 29 17.10 10.48 -2.47
N TRP A 30 15.78 10.62 -2.62
CA TRP A 30 14.98 10.00 -3.67
C TRP A 30 13.78 10.86 -4.04
N GLN A 31 13.28 10.71 -5.27
CA GLN A 31 12.10 11.43 -5.75
C GLN A 31 10.84 10.60 -5.49
N VAL A 32 9.94 11.13 -4.66
CA VAL A 32 8.70 10.44 -4.28
C VAL A 32 7.48 11.25 -4.73
N LEU A 33 6.56 10.57 -5.43
CA LEU A 33 5.24 11.09 -5.77
C LEU A 33 4.18 10.33 -4.96
N ILE A 34 3.36 11.06 -4.20
CA ILE A 34 2.22 10.51 -3.45
C ILE A 34 0.92 10.87 -4.16
N THR A 35 0.24 9.86 -4.70
CA THR A 35 -1.07 9.99 -5.36
C THR A 35 -2.11 9.12 -4.66
N HIS A 36 -3.35 9.60 -4.65
CA HIS A 36 -4.47 8.79 -4.23
C HIS A 36 -4.97 7.94 -5.40
N ILE A 37 -5.16 6.64 -5.17
CA ILE A 37 -5.75 5.70 -6.13
C ILE A 37 -6.88 4.92 -5.45
N TYR A 38 -7.79 4.38 -6.25
CA TYR A 38 -8.85 3.50 -5.75
C TYR A 38 -8.26 2.20 -5.20
N ARG A 39 -8.88 1.65 -4.16
CA ARG A 39 -8.44 0.39 -3.53
C ARG A 39 -8.45 -0.75 -4.54
N GLU A 40 -9.48 -0.78 -5.38
CA GLU A 40 -9.69 -1.75 -6.45
C GLU A 40 -8.60 -1.65 -7.52
N ALA A 41 -7.99 -0.48 -7.71
CA ALA A 41 -6.86 -0.28 -8.61
C ALA A 41 -5.50 -0.62 -7.94
N ASN A 42 -5.49 -0.95 -6.65
CA ASN A 42 -4.29 -1.31 -5.88
C ASN A 42 -4.35 -2.75 -5.35
N VAL A 43 -4.90 -3.68 -6.16
CA VAL A 43 -5.24 -5.05 -5.73
C VAL A 43 -4.04 -5.80 -5.19
N VAL A 44 -2.87 -5.65 -5.82
CA VAL A 44 -1.64 -6.34 -5.38
C VAL A 44 -1.26 -5.94 -3.95
N ALA A 45 -1.28 -4.64 -3.65
CA ALA A 45 -0.96 -4.16 -2.31
C ALA A 45 -2.01 -4.60 -1.28
N ASP A 46 -3.30 -4.59 -1.65
CA ASP A 46 -4.38 -5.07 -0.77
C ASP A 46 -4.24 -6.57 -0.47
N TYR A 47 -3.98 -7.38 -1.51
CA TYR A 47 -3.74 -8.81 -1.39
C TYR A 47 -2.53 -9.09 -0.49
N LEU A 48 -1.40 -8.42 -0.71
CA LEU A 48 -0.19 -8.62 0.08
C LEU A 48 -0.37 -8.19 1.56
N ALA A 49 -1.13 -7.11 1.81
CA ALA A 49 -1.45 -6.69 3.18
C ALA A 49 -2.30 -7.75 3.91
N ASN A 50 -3.32 -8.31 3.24
CA ASN A 50 -4.16 -9.38 3.78
C ASN A 50 -3.37 -10.68 4.02
N LEU A 51 -2.48 -11.03 3.08
CA LEU A 51 -1.59 -12.18 3.23
C LEU A 51 -0.66 -11.99 4.44
N GLY A 52 -0.05 -10.80 4.58
CA GLY A 52 0.82 -10.46 5.70
C GLY A 52 0.13 -10.57 7.06
N HIS A 53 -1.17 -10.24 7.15
CA HIS A 53 -1.95 -10.42 8.38
C HIS A 53 -2.09 -11.89 8.82
N SER A 54 -2.04 -12.81 7.85
CA SER A 54 -2.16 -14.26 8.08
C SER A 54 -0.82 -14.94 8.37
N LEU A 55 0.30 -14.21 8.24
CA LEU A 55 1.64 -14.73 8.45
C LEU A 55 2.18 -14.38 9.86
N PRO A 56 3.10 -15.19 10.41
CA PRO A 56 3.79 -14.83 11.64
C PRO A 56 4.53 -13.50 11.52
N ILE A 57 4.77 -12.79 12.63
CA ILE A 57 5.60 -11.58 12.63
C ILE A 57 7.00 -11.92 12.10
N GLY A 58 7.46 -11.18 11.09
CA GLY A 58 8.77 -11.37 10.49
C GLY A 58 8.87 -10.83 9.06
N LEU A 59 10.02 -11.06 8.44
CA LEU A 59 10.24 -10.81 7.01
C LEU A 59 9.92 -12.07 6.22
N HIS A 60 9.02 -11.96 5.25
CA HIS A 60 8.62 -13.07 4.38
C HIS A 60 8.96 -12.76 2.93
N ASN A 61 9.84 -13.56 2.34
CA ASN A 61 10.22 -13.41 0.94
C ASN A 61 9.38 -14.33 0.07
N ILE A 62 8.53 -13.75 -0.78
CA ILE A 62 7.73 -14.49 -1.75
C ILE A 62 8.52 -14.59 -3.05
N VAL A 63 9.29 -15.67 -3.20
CA VAL A 63 10.10 -15.92 -4.42
C VAL A 63 9.22 -16.43 -5.55
N ASN A 64 8.24 -17.27 -5.22
CA ASN A 64 7.26 -17.82 -6.17
C ASN A 64 5.87 -17.35 -5.73
N PRO A 65 5.24 -16.38 -6.44
CA PRO A 65 3.88 -15.99 -6.14
C PRO A 65 2.92 -17.15 -6.41
N ASP A 66 1.86 -17.26 -5.60
CA ASP A 66 0.76 -18.16 -5.92
C ASP A 66 0.03 -17.69 -7.19
N SER A 67 -0.88 -18.51 -7.71
CA SER A 67 -1.60 -18.18 -8.94
C SER A 67 -2.43 -16.89 -8.82
N VAL A 68 -2.89 -16.54 -7.62
CA VAL A 68 -3.72 -15.36 -7.38
C VAL A 68 -2.86 -14.09 -7.43
N LEU A 69 -1.75 -14.06 -6.70
CA LEU A 69 -0.80 -12.95 -6.73
C LEU A 69 -0.17 -12.79 -8.11
N ALA A 70 0.20 -13.89 -8.77
CA ALA A 70 0.74 -13.86 -10.14
C ALA A 70 -0.27 -13.25 -11.13
N TYR A 71 -1.56 -13.61 -11.01
CA TYR A 71 -2.63 -13.03 -11.82
C TYR A 71 -2.75 -11.51 -11.61
N TRP A 72 -2.77 -11.04 -10.37
CA TRP A 72 -2.87 -9.60 -10.09
C TRP A 72 -1.64 -8.81 -10.51
N LEU A 73 -0.43 -9.37 -10.34
CA LEU A 73 0.80 -8.76 -10.84
C LEU A 73 0.78 -8.63 -12.36
N TYR A 74 0.29 -9.65 -13.06
CA TYR A 74 0.13 -9.58 -14.51
C TYR A 74 -0.83 -8.44 -14.92
N HIS A 75 -1.98 -8.34 -14.26
CA HIS A 75 -2.95 -7.26 -14.49
C HIS A 75 -2.38 -5.85 -14.25
N ASP A 76 -1.56 -5.70 -13.21
CA ASP A 76 -0.87 -4.45 -12.89
C ASP A 76 0.10 -4.04 -14.01
N ILE A 77 0.89 -5.00 -14.53
CA ILE A 77 1.84 -4.78 -15.65
C ILE A 77 1.11 -4.32 -16.92
N ILE A 78 -0.02 -4.93 -17.26
CA ILE A 78 -0.78 -4.58 -18.48
C ILE A 78 -1.74 -3.39 -18.30
N GLY A 79 -1.78 -2.78 -17.10
CA GLY A 79 -2.57 -1.59 -16.83
C GLY A 79 -4.08 -1.82 -16.82
N VAL A 80 -4.54 -3.03 -16.48
CA VAL A 80 -5.98 -3.31 -16.41
C VAL A 80 -6.61 -2.54 -15.26
N GLN A 81 -7.54 -1.65 -15.59
CA GLN A 81 -8.36 -1.00 -14.58
C GLN A 81 -9.54 -1.90 -14.21
N THR A 82 -9.67 -2.21 -12.92
CA THR A 82 -10.83 -2.91 -12.39
C THR A 82 -11.95 -1.89 -12.14
N PRO A 83 -13.12 -2.05 -12.77
CA PRO A 83 -14.24 -1.17 -12.49
C PRO A 83 -14.72 -1.37 -11.05
N ARG A 84 -15.19 -0.29 -10.42
CA ARG A 84 -15.85 -0.35 -9.12
C ARG A 84 -17.18 -1.09 -9.29
N LEU A 85 -17.28 -2.30 -8.76
CA LEU A 85 -18.58 -2.98 -8.66
C LEU A 85 -19.33 -2.37 -7.47
N VAL A 86 -20.16 -1.36 -7.74
CA VAL A 86 -21.15 -0.89 -6.77
C VAL A 86 -22.30 -1.90 -6.81
N ILE A 87 -22.37 -2.77 -5.81
CA ILE A 87 -23.54 -3.61 -5.60
C ILE A 87 -24.51 -2.74 -4.79
N GLU A 88 -25.60 -2.31 -5.43
CA GLU A 88 -26.75 -1.70 -4.74
C GLU A 88 -27.56 -2.74 -3.97
#